data_AF-A0A351F4P0-F1
#
_entry.id   AF-A0A351F4P0-F1
#
_cell.length_a   1.000
_cell.length_b   1.000
_cell.length_c   1.000
_cell.angle_alpha   90.00
_cell.angle_beta   90.00
_cell.angle_gamma   90.00
#
_symmetry.space_group_name_H-M   'P 1'
#
loop_
_entity.id
_entity.type
_entity.pdbx_description
1 polymer ?
#
loop_
_entity_poly.entity_id
_entity_poly.type
_entity_poly.pdbx_seq_one_letter_code
_entity_poly.pdbx_strand_id
1 'polypeptide(L)' 'MGFNRNTVSEIRSGARSALPDDPVVAMAYVPFQTDTATYDEMQALKAGTLFPVLDKPFLGRGMR' A
#
# COMPACT_ATOMS: atom_id res chain seq x y z
N MET A 1 -3.44 -29.40 -29.02
CA MET A 1 -2.56 -28.52 -28.23
C MET A 1 -3.39 -27.34 -27.74
N GLY A 2 -3.93 -27.42 -26.53
CA GLY A 2 -4.79 -26.37 -25.97
C GLY A 2 -3.97 -25.38 -25.16
N PHE A 3 -3.90 -24.12 -25.60
CA PHE A 3 -3.26 -23.04 -24.85
C PHE A 3 -4.10 -22.73 -23.60
N ASN A 4 -3.52 -22.95 -22.42
CA ASN A 4 -4.12 -22.64 -21.13
C ASN A 4 -4.10 -21.11 -20.92
N ARG A 5 -5.27 -20.47 -20.96
CA ARG A 5 -5.44 -19.00 -20.88
C ARG A 5 -5.52 -18.46 -19.45
N ASN A 6 -5.12 -19.24 -18.43
CA ASN A 6 -5.45 -18.90 -17.05
C ASN A 6 -4.25 -18.32 -16.27
N THR A 7 -3.76 -17.12 -16.61
CA THR A 7 -2.90 -16.35 -15.66
C THR A 7 -2.99 -14.83 -15.81
N VAL A 8 -4.10 -14.27 -16.30
CA VAL A 8 -4.38 -12.85 -16.02
C VAL A 8 -5.19 -12.83 -14.75
N SER A 9 -4.54 -12.57 -13.60
CA SER A 9 -5.23 -12.26 -12.37
C SER A 9 -6.09 -11.02 -12.63
N GLU A 10 -7.40 -11.23 -12.71
CA GLU A 10 -8.39 -10.17 -12.85
C GLU A 10 -8.06 -9.06 -11.85
N ILE A 11 -7.79 -7.84 -12.34
CA ILE A 11 -7.60 -6.68 -11.47
C ILE A 11 -8.97 -6.39 -10.85
N ARG A 12 -9.29 -7.08 -9.76
CA ARG A 12 -10.50 -6.87 -8.99
C ARG A 12 -10.44 -5.45 -8.42
N SER A 13 -11.33 -4.56 -8.90
CA SER A 13 -11.55 -3.23 -8.31
C SER A 13 -12.42 -3.36 -7.05
N GLY A 14 -11.93 -4.13 -6.07
CA GLY A 14 -12.49 -4.25 -4.73
C GLY A 14 -11.35 -4.10 -3.74
N ALA A 15 -11.60 -3.46 -2.59
CA ALA A 15 -10.61 -3.13 -1.57
C ALA A 15 -9.57 -4.25 -1.41
N ARG A 16 -8.34 -4.01 -1.88
CA ARG A 16 -7.25 -4.99 -1.78
C ARG A 16 -6.89 -5.12 -0.31
N SER A 17 -6.89 -6.35 0.22
CA SER A 17 -6.36 -6.61 1.56
C SER A 17 -4.91 -6.12 1.66
N ALA A 18 -4.50 -5.68 2.85
CA ALA A 18 -3.13 -5.25 3.10
C ALA A 18 -2.14 -6.38 2.78
N LEU A 19 -2.50 -7.64 3.06
CA LEU A 19 -1.71 -8.82 2.76
C LEU A 19 -2.32 -9.65 1.63
N PRO A 20 -1.53 -10.45 0.90
CA PRO A 20 -2.06 -11.43 -0.04
C PRO A 20 -2.98 -12.44 0.68
N ASP A 21 -3.90 -13.07 -0.06
CA ASP A 21 -4.88 -14.03 0.50
C ASP A 21 -4.23 -15.22 1.22
N ASP A 22 -3.04 -15.66 0.80
CA ASP A 22 -2.26 -16.74 1.43
C ASP A 22 -0.81 -16.27 1.66
N PRO A 23 -0.52 -15.59 2.79
CA PRO A 23 0.83 -15.10 3.09
C PRO A 23 1.71 -16.26 3.56
N VAL A 24 2.88 -16.42 2.94
CA VAL A 24 3.86 -17.43 3.31
C VAL A 24 4.54 -17.02 4.62
N VAL A 25 4.67 -17.97 5.54
CA VAL A 25 5.32 -17.76 6.84
C VAL A 25 6.77 -17.29 6.64
N ALA A 26 7.20 -16.34 7.47
CA ALA A 26 8.55 -15.77 7.49
C ALA A 26 8.96 -14.95 6.25
N MET A 27 8.02 -14.67 5.33
CA MET A 27 8.24 -13.70 4.24
C MET A 27 7.84 -12.28 4.69
N ALA A 28 8.64 -11.28 4.30
CA ALA A 28 8.32 -9.88 4.50
C ALA A 28 7.50 -9.35 3.31
N TYR A 29 6.29 -8.89 3.59
CA TYR A 29 5.40 -8.29 2.58
C TYR A 29 5.31 -6.78 2.77
N VAL A 30 5.33 -6.06 1.66
CA VAL A 30 4.91 -4.65 1.65
C VAL A 30 3.39 -4.64 1.56
N PRO A 31 2.69 -4.07 2.55
CA PRO A 31 1.23 -4.11 2.54
C PRO A 31 0.66 -3.20 1.46
N PHE A 32 -0.43 -3.62 0.82
CA PHE A 32 -1.19 -2.72 -0.05
C PHE A 32 -1.79 -1.58 0.78
N GLN A 33 -1.69 -0.36 0.23
CA GLN A 33 -2.35 0.80 0.81
C GLN A 33 -3.87 0.69 0.61
N THR A 34 -4.59 0.46 1.71
CA THR A 34 -6.05 0.31 1.74
C THR A 34 -6.78 1.63 1.91
N ASP A 35 -6.19 2.57 2.65
CA ASP A 35 -6.71 3.91 2.84
C ASP A 35 -6.20 4.84 1.72
N THR A 36 -7.14 5.38 0.96
CA THR A 36 -6.88 6.29 -0.17
C THR A 36 -7.42 7.69 0.09
N ALA A 37 -7.74 8.03 1.34
CA ALA A 37 -8.04 9.41 1.70
C ALA A 37 -6.86 10.31 1.34
N THR A 38 -7.14 11.48 0.77
CA THR A 38 -6.12 12.43 0.32
C THR A 38 -6.33 13.77 0.99
N TYR A 39 -5.24 14.48 1.23
CA TYR A 39 -5.29 15.91 1.52
C TYR A 39 -5.72 16.72 0.28
N ASP A 40 -6.13 17.95 0.53
CA ASP A 40 -6.15 18.99 -0.50
C ASP A 40 -4.73 19.27 -1.02
N GLU A 41 -4.62 19.76 -2.25
CA GLU A 41 -3.36 20.00 -2.96
C GLU A 41 -2.37 20.87 -2.15
N MET A 42 -2.86 21.98 -1.57
CA MET A 42 -2.01 22.91 -0.84
C MET A 42 -1.55 22.34 0.50
N GLN A 43 -2.37 21.49 1.10
CA GLN A 43 -2.02 20.79 2.34
C GLN A 43 -1.03 19.66 2.07
N ALA A 44 -1.23 18.89 1.00
CA ALA A 44 -0.31 17.83 0.57
C ALA A 44 1.09 18.39 0.28
N LEU A 45 1.16 19.53 -0.42
CA LEU A 45 2.42 20.21 -0.71
C LEU A 45 3.17 20.62 0.57
N LYS A 46 2.45 21.11 1.59
CA LYS A 46 3.04 21.48 2.89
C LYS A 46 3.49 20.27 3.70
N ALA A 47 2.71 19.20 3.71
CA ALA A 47 2.99 17.98 4.46
C ALA A 47 4.10 17.12 3.80
N GLY A 48 4.32 17.27 2.49
CA GLY A 48 5.25 16.44 1.73
C GLY A 48 4.71 15.04 1.39
N THR A 49 3.42 14.82 1.61
CA THR A 49 2.68 13.59 1.24
C THR A 49 1.24 13.94 0.89
N LEU A 50 0.69 13.28 -0.13
CA LEU A 50 -0.73 13.41 -0.48
C LEU A 50 -1.64 12.64 0.50
N PHE A 51 -1.12 11.57 1.08
CA PHE A 51 -1.89 10.65 1.91
C PHE A 51 -1.68 10.96 3.40
N PRO A 52 -2.73 11.31 4.15
CA PRO A 52 -2.65 11.59 5.58
C PRO A 52 -2.10 10.42 6.39
N VAL A 53 -2.43 9.20 5.99
CA VAL A 53 -1.95 7.96 6.64
C VAL A 53 -0.42 7.81 6.61
N LEU A 54 0.26 8.51 5.68
CA LEU A 54 1.72 8.52 5.56
C LEU A 54 2.37 9.72 6.29
N ASP A 55 1.58 10.70 6.73
CA ASP A 55 2.04 11.90 7.43
C ASP A 55 2.35 11.59 8.90
N LYS A 56 3.44 10.85 9.13
CA LYS A 56 3.85 10.35 10.45
C LYS A 56 5.00 11.19 11.00
N PRO A 57 5.00 11.51 12.31
CA PRO A 57 6.11 12.26 12.91
C PRO A 57 7.41 11.47 12.79
N PHE A 58 8.51 12.17 12.49
CA PHE A 58 9.83 11.57 12.49
C PHE A 58 10.29 11.32 13.94
N LEU A 59 10.14 10.08 14.42
CA LEU A 59 10.57 9.65 15.74
C LEU A 59 12.03 9.19 15.76
N GLY A 60 12.89 9.76 14.91
CA GLY A 60 14.27 9.33 14.70
C GLY A 60 14.91 8.86 16.01
N ARG A 61 15.46 7.64 16.03
CA ARG A 61 16.21 7.18 17.21
C ARG A 61 17.39 8.14 17.34
N GLY A 62 17.30 9.05 18.31
CA GLY A 62 18.39 9.93 18.66
C GLY A 62 19.61 9.06 18.90
N MET A 63 20.65 9.28 18.12
CA MET A 63 21.99 8.78 18.42
C MET A 63 22.38 9.50 19.72
N ARG A 64 22.08 8.85 20.85
CA ARG A 64 22.59 9.20 22.18
C ARG A 64 23.69 8.21 22.52
#